data_AF-A0A8T6H8V3-F1
#
_entry.id   AF-A0A8T6H8V3-F1
#
_cell.length_a   1.000
_cell.length_b   1.000
_cell.length_c   1.000
_cell.angle_alpha   90.00
_cell.angle_beta   90.00
_cell.angle_gamma   90.00
#
_symmetry.space_group_name_H-M   'P 1'
#
loop_
_entity.id
_entity.type
_entity.pdbx_description
1 polymer ?
#
loop_
_entity_poly.entity_id
_entity_poly.type
_entity_poly.pdbx_seq_one_letter_code
_entity_poly.pdbx_strand_id
1 'polypeptide(L)'
;MLQAEPLANLLLACAFVSAMAQKRAKGPKTIAGLGLLTGGLIALSALARPAAYLLWIPMALWIAIARPRWRLIAAATLALAGLLGAGLWINHNAMTYGHRSFSTIGNYNLLYYRAASVMHQATGEDITDVYAELARRVEAEAGNDATEITAMQRHTHYARTTELQAAMTKTAIEIMLRNPVQYVATLPVGLLRVLLQVSGPLNWIGLLWNAVLLAAVGVGLGKLARQSHWADMAFLLLPCGYFIAGTLLVQTSGIDTRARVMVTPLLAIMAAQGLMYLLNRRRAASASPSPRGGS
;
A
#
# COMPACT_ATOMS: atom_id res chain seq x y z
N MET A 1 6.36 14.35 -20.93
CA MET A 1 5.32 14.20 -19.89
C MET A 1 5.77 13.15 -18.89
N LEU A 2 5.94 13.49 -17.61
CA LEU A 2 6.13 12.47 -16.56
C LEU A 2 4.85 11.62 -16.52
N GLN A 3 5.00 10.30 -16.61
CA GLN A 3 3.87 9.39 -16.35
C GLN A 3 3.36 9.63 -14.92
N ALA A 4 2.07 9.34 -14.65
CA ALA A 4 1.45 9.59 -13.35
C ALA A 4 2.19 8.88 -12.19
N GLU A 5 2.80 7.72 -12.46
CA GLU A 5 3.53 6.93 -11.46
C GLU A 5 4.80 7.65 -10.92
N PRO A 6 5.77 8.08 -11.74
CA PRO A 6 6.91 8.89 -11.28
C PRO A 6 6.51 10.12 -10.47
N LEU A 7 5.47 10.85 -10.89
CA LEU A 7 4.99 12.03 -10.16
C LEU A 7 4.46 11.65 -8.78
N ALA A 8 3.61 10.62 -8.70
CA ALA A 8 3.07 10.14 -7.44
C ALA A 8 4.19 9.70 -6.46
N ASN A 9 5.22 9.00 -6.97
CA ASN A 9 6.36 8.57 -6.18
C ASN A 9 7.22 9.73 -5.68
N LEU A 10 7.46 10.74 -6.54
CA LEU A 10 8.23 11.93 -6.17
C LEU A 10 7.52 12.71 -5.06
N LEU A 11 6.21 12.96 -5.22
CA LEU A 11 5.39 13.63 -4.21
C LEU A 11 5.42 12.86 -2.88
N LEU A 12 5.37 11.52 -2.95
CA LEU A 12 5.43 10.68 -1.76
C LEU A 12 6.80 10.73 -1.08
N ALA A 13 7.89 10.71 -1.84
CA ALA A 13 9.24 10.89 -1.31
C ALA A 13 9.39 12.25 -0.61
N CYS A 14 8.89 13.32 -1.22
CA CYS A 14 8.84 14.65 -0.61
C CYS A 14 7.99 14.64 0.68
N ALA A 15 6.87 13.93 0.71
CA ALA A 15 6.04 13.79 1.91
C ALA A 15 6.82 13.10 3.04
N PHE A 16 7.56 12.02 2.74
CA PHE A 16 8.41 11.33 3.71
C PHE A 16 9.55 12.20 4.24
N VAL A 17 10.20 13.00 3.38
CA VAL A 17 11.21 13.97 3.81
C VAL A 17 10.61 15.04 4.71
N SER A 18 9.43 15.58 4.34
CA SER A 18 8.70 16.56 5.14
C SER A 18 8.30 16.01 6.50
N ALA A 19 7.80 14.77 6.57
CA ALA A 19 7.50 14.05 7.81
C ALA A 19 8.74 13.91 8.72
N MET A 20 9.89 13.56 8.15
CA MET A 20 11.14 13.45 8.91
C MET A 20 11.64 14.82 9.40
N ALA A 21 11.48 15.87 8.60
CA ALA A 21 11.72 17.25 9.05
C ALA A 21 10.74 17.64 10.18
N GLN A 22 9.48 17.22 10.06
CA GLN A 22 8.46 17.44 11.07
C GLN A 22 8.81 16.76 12.38
N LYS A 23 9.48 15.60 12.39
CA LYS A 23 10.01 14.97 13.62
C LYS A 23 11.08 15.83 14.31
N ARG A 24 11.85 16.62 13.57
CA ARG A 24 13.01 17.40 14.07
C ARG A 24 12.69 18.86 14.43
N ALA A 25 11.54 19.39 14.01
CA ALA A 25 11.18 20.79 14.24
C ALA A 25 11.05 21.16 15.75
N LYS A 26 11.37 22.40 16.13
CA LYS A 26 11.34 22.82 17.55
C LYS A 26 10.05 23.55 17.96
N GLY A 27 9.41 24.27 17.03
CA GLY A 27 8.25 25.13 17.31
C GLY A 27 6.92 24.59 16.75
N PRO A 28 5.78 24.87 17.42
CA PRO A 28 4.45 24.39 17.00
C PRO A 28 4.04 24.92 15.63
N LYS A 29 4.38 26.16 15.27
CA LYS A 29 4.09 26.74 13.93
C LYS A 29 4.79 25.96 12.82
N THR A 30 6.09 25.68 12.98
CA THR A 30 6.86 24.88 12.01
C THR A 30 6.34 23.45 11.93
N ILE A 31 5.96 22.85 13.07
CA ILE A 31 5.36 21.51 13.12
C ILE A 31 4.03 21.47 12.37
N ALA A 32 3.17 22.47 12.60
CA ALA A 32 1.90 22.61 11.92
C ALA A 32 2.09 22.74 10.41
N GLY A 33 2.97 23.66 9.98
CA GLY A 33 3.29 23.89 8.57
C GLY A 33 3.85 22.66 7.87
N LEU A 34 4.80 21.94 8.49
CA LEU A 34 5.32 20.68 7.94
C LEU A 34 4.27 19.56 7.93
N GLY A 35 3.35 19.54 8.89
CA GLY A 35 2.22 18.61 8.89
C GLY A 35 1.28 18.86 7.73
N LEU A 36 0.87 20.12 7.53
CA LEU A 36 0.05 20.54 6.37
C LEU A 36 0.74 20.20 5.05
N LEU A 37 2.04 20.50 4.92
CA LEU A 37 2.83 20.16 3.73
C LEU A 37 2.87 18.64 3.50
N THR A 38 3.10 17.85 4.54
CA THR A 38 3.15 16.38 4.45
C THR A 38 1.80 15.82 4.00
N GLY A 39 0.70 16.21 4.66
CA GLY A 39 -0.64 15.75 4.29
C GLY A 39 -1.06 16.22 2.89
N GLY A 40 -0.70 17.44 2.51
CA GLY A 40 -0.93 17.97 1.17
C GLY A 40 -0.16 17.21 0.08
N LEU A 41 1.11 16.88 0.31
CA LEU A 41 1.91 16.06 -0.60
C LEU A 41 1.36 14.62 -0.74
N ILE A 42 0.86 14.03 0.35
CA ILE A 42 0.15 12.73 0.30
C ILE A 42 -1.12 12.85 -0.54
N ALA A 43 -1.93 13.90 -0.34
CA ALA A 43 -3.14 14.13 -1.12
C ALA A 43 -2.85 14.32 -2.61
N LEU A 44 -1.83 15.12 -2.97
CA LEU A 44 -1.41 15.30 -4.35
C LEU A 44 -0.89 13.98 -4.97
N SER A 45 -0.12 13.20 -4.20
CA SER A 45 0.31 11.86 -4.62
C SER A 45 -0.90 10.96 -4.87
N ALA A 46 -1.93 11.04 -4.04
CA ALA A 46 -3.16 10.28 -4.17
C ALA A 46 -3.96 10.63 -5.44
N LEU A 47 -3.97 11.90 -5.86
CA LEU A 47 -4.59 12.31 -7.12
C LEU A 47 -3.89 11.71 -8.34
N ALA A 48 -2.56 11.58 -8.29
CA ALA A 48 -1.79 10.91 -9.33
C ALA A 48 -1.91 9.38 -9.24
N ARG A 49 -2.01 8.83 -8.02
CA ARG A 49 -2.19 7.40 -7.78
C ARG A 49 -3.05 7.14 -6.55
N PRO A 50 -4.30 6.65 -6.72
CA PRO A 50 -5.26 6.49 -5.63
C PRO A 50 -4.78 5.70 -4.42
N ALA A 51 -3.86 4.76 -4.59
CA ALA A 51 -3.33 3.94 -3.50
C ALA A 51 -2.79 4.76 -2.30
N ALA A 52 -2.39 6.02 -2.47
CA ALA A 52 -1.86 6.85 -1.38
C ALA A 52 -2.94 7.58 -0.54
N TYR A 53 -4.23 7.55 -0.92
CA TYR A 53 -5.23 8.48 -0.36
C TYR A 53 -5.52 8.33 1.14
N LEU A 54 -5.32 7.15 1.73
CA LEU A 54 -5.46 6.92 3.19
C LEU A 54 -4.13 6.87 3.92
N LEU A 55 -3.00 7.10 3.24
CA LEU A 55 -1.67 7.03 3.86
C LEU A 55 -1.48 8.09 4.96
N TRP A 56 -2.28 9.15 4.96
CA TRP A 56 -2.27 10.15 6.04
C TRP A 56 -2.63 9.53 7.41
N ILE A 57 -3.41 8.45 7.47
CA ILE A 57 -3.78 7.78 8.73
C ILE A 57 -2.56 7.16 9.43
N PRO A 58 -1.83 6.19 8.83
CA PRO A 58 -0.64 5.62 9.44
C PRO A 58 0.45 6.67 9.69
N MET A 59 0.55 7.69 8.84
CA MET A 59 1.51 8.78 9.03
C MET A 59 1.16 9.70 10.20
N ALA A 60 -0.14 10.00 10.41
CA ALA A 60 -0.62 10.74 11.58
C ALA A 60 -0.39 9.95 12.87
N LEU A 61 -0.66 8.63 12.85
CA LEU A 61 -0.37 7.74 13.99
C LEU A 61 1.13 7.72 14.30
N TRP A 62 1.97 7.57 13.28
CA TRP A 62 3.42 7.59 13.43
C TRP A 62 3.91 8.88 14.09
N ILE A 63 3.51 10.05 13.57
CA ILE A 63 4.02 11.32 14.10
C ILE A 63 3.51 11.57 15.53
N ALA A 64 2.30 11.10 15.85
CA ALA A 64 1.78 11.16 17.21
C ALA A 64 2.64 10.37 18.20
N ILE A 65 3.12 9.19 17.81
CA ILE A 65 4.05 8.36 18.60
C ILE A 65 5.44 9.02 18.66
N ALA A 66 5.94 9.53 17.53
CA ALA A 66 7.29 10.08 17.44
C ALA A 66 7.48 11.43 18.17
N ARG A 67 6.39 12.12 18.55
CA ARG A 67 6.42 13.51 19.05
C ARG A 67 5.50 13.71 20.27
N PRO A 68 5.80 13.17 21.46
CA PRO A 68 4.87 13.18 22.59
C PRO A 68 4.42 14.58 23.04
N ARG A 69 5.31 15.59 22.97
CA ARG A 69 5.02 16.98 23.38
C ARG A 69 4.04 17.71 22.45
N TRP A 70 4.09 17.43 21.15
CA TRP A 70 3.31 18.15 20.13
C TRP A 70 2.46 17.21 19.28
N ARG A 71 2.15 16.02 19.82
CA ARG A 71 1.52 14.90 19.10
C ARG A 71 0.23 15.31 18.39
N LEU A 72 -0.62 16.07 19.10
CA LEU A 72 -1.92 16.48 18.61
C LEU A 72 -1.79 17.46 17.45
N ILE A 73 -0.97 18.50 17.60
CA ILE A 73 -0.75 19.48 16.53
C ILE A 73 -0.15 18.79 15.30
N ALA A 74 0.89 17.97 15.49
CA ALA A 74 1.59 17.31 14.40
C ALA A 74 0.69 16.35 13.61
N ALA A 75 -0.10 15.52 14.32
CA ALA A 75 -1.01 14.56 13.71
C ALA A 75 -2.25 15.25 13.12
N ALA A 76 -2.84 16.22 13.82
CA ALA A 76 -4.05 16.90 13.37
C ALA A 76 -3.82 17.72 12.11
N THR A 77 -2.71 18.46 11.97
CA THR A 77 -2.48 19.23 10.74
C THR A 77 -2.17 18.35 9.54
N LEU A 78 -1.46 17.24 9.74
CA LEU A 78 -1.25 16.22 8.70
C LEU A 78 -2.57 15.59 8.28
N ALA A 79 -3.36 15.11 9.25
CA ALA A 79 -4.65 14.50 9.01
C ALA A 79 -5.64 15.47 8.35
N LEU A 80 -5.67 16.74 8.78
CA LEU A 80 -6.52 17.77 8.19
C LEU A 80 -6.22 17.97 6.71
N ALA A 81 -4.94 18.13 6.33
CA ALA A 81 -4.58 18.31 4.92
C ALA A 81 -4.88 17.05 4.08
N GLY A 82 -4.61 15.86 4.62
CA GLY A 82 -4.96 14.59 3.96
C GLY A 82 -6.47 14.41 3.78
N LEU A 83 -7.24 14.67 4.83
CA LEU A 83 -8.71 14.57 4.83
C LEU A 83 -9.34 15.59 3.88
N LEU A 84 -8.88 16.84 3.88
CA LEU A 84 -9.35 17.87 2.96
C LEU A 84 -9.04 17.47 1.51
N GLY A 85 -7.81 17.04 1.22
CA GLY A 85 -7.44 16.60 -0.13
C GLY A 85 -8.30 15.44 -0.63
N ALA A 86 -8.47 14.39 0.18
CA ALA A 86 -9.31 13.26 -0.17
C ALA A 86 -10.81 13.63 -0.27
N GLY A 87 -11.31 14.39 0.70
CA GLY A 87 -12.70 14.82 0.78
C GLY A 87 -13.10 15.74 -0.38
N LEU A 88 -12.24 16.69 -0.75
CA LEU A 88 -12.48 17.56 -1.90
C LEU A 88 -12.57 16.77 -3.21
N TRP A 89 -11.71 15.77 -3.41
CA TRP A 89 -11.77 14.91 -4.59
C TRP A 89 -13.01 14.01 -4.61
N ILE A 90 -13.37 13.40 -3.47
CA ILE A 90 -14.59 12.60 -3.34
C ILE A 90 -15.83 13.45 -3.61
N ASN A 91 -15.87 14.69 -3.09
CA ASN A 91 -16.96 15.61 -3.33
C ASN A 91 -17.02 16.06 -4.80
N HIS A 92 -15.87 16.33 -5.42
CA HIS A 92 -15.79 16.58 -6.85
C HIS A 92 -16.40 15.42 -7.65
N ASN A 93 -16.02 14.18 -7.35
CA ASN A 93 -16.57 13.01 -8.04
C ASN A 93 -18.07 12.84 -7.82
N ALA A 94 -18.58 13.20 -6.64
CA ALA A 94 -20.01 13.18 -6.37
C ALA A 94 -20.78 14.20 -7.23
N MET A 95 -20.24 15.41 -7.39
CA MET A 95 -20.86 16.47 -8.18
C MET A 95 -20.74 16.23 -9.69
N THR A 96 -19.61 15.68 -10.15
CA THR A 96 -19.31 15.52 -11.58
C THR A 96 -19.78 14.18 -12.15
N TYR A 97 -19.64 13.09 -11.38
CA TYR A 97 -19.94 11.72 -11.84
C TYR A 97 -21.10 11.07 -11.08
N GLY A 98 -21.72 11.78 -10.14
CA GLY A 98 -22.86 11.27 -9.37
C GLY A 98 -22.51 10.19 -8.35
N HIS A 99 -21.22 9.98 -8.01
CA HIS A 99 -20.80 8.95 -7.06
C HIS A 99 -19.71 9.41 -6.08
N ARG A 100 -19.90 9.07 -4.80
CA ARG A 100 -18.96 9.42 -3.70
C ARG A 100 -17.87 8.37 -3.55
N SER A 101 -16.86 8.44 -4.42
CA SER A 101 -15.68 7.58 -4.33
C SER A 101 -14.40 8.36 -4.64
N PHE A 102 -13.28 7.97 -4.03
CA PHE A 102 -11.97 8.52 -4.41
C PHE A 102 -11.48 7.90 -5.72
N SER A 103 -11.73 6.59 -5.89
CA SER A 103 -11.39 5.85 -7.10
C SER A 103 -12.25 4.60 -7.24
N THR A 104 -12.74 4.37 -8.44
CA THR A 104 -13.51 3.18 -8.85
C THR A 104 -12.65 1.95 -9.10
N ILE A 105 -11.32 2.12 -9.26
CA ILE A 105 -10.36 1.03 -9.43
C ILE A 105 -10.37 0.09 -8.22
N GLY A 106 -10.59 0.62 -7.01
CA GLY A 106 -10.67 -0.18 -5.79
C GLY A 106 -11.79 -1.22 -5.85
N ASN A 107 -12.99 -0.82 -6.27
CA ASN A 107 -14.15 -1.70 -6.37
C ASN A 107 -13.96 -2.74 -7.47
N TYR A 108 -13.39 -2.34 -8.61
CA TYR A 108 -13.00 -3.27 -9.67
C TYR A 108 -12.04 -4.33 -9.14
N ASN A 109 -10.99 -3.91 -8.43
CA ASN A 109 -9.99 -4.85 -7.92
C ASN A 109 -10.59 -5.80 -6.89
N LEU A 110 -11.40 -5.25 -5.97
CA LEU A 110 -12.08 -6.02 -4.95
C LEU A 110 -12.98 -7.11 -5.55
N LEU A 111 -13.73 -6.80 -6.61
CA LEU A 111 -14.61 -7.77 -7.26
C LEU A 111 -13.83 -8.75 -8.16
N TYR A 112 -13.08 -8.23 -9.13
CA TYR A 112 -12.52 -9.03 -10.22
C TYR A 112 -11.11 -9.58 -9.97
N TYR A 113 -10.39 -9.10 -8.97
CA TYR A 113 -9.16 -9.76 -8.54
C TYR A 113 -9.37 -10.51 -7.23
N ARG A 114 -9.93 -9.86 -6.21
CA ARG A 114 -10.06 -10.49 -4.88
C ARG A 114 -11.20 -11.49 -4.83
N ALA A 115 -12.45 -11.07 -5.03
CA ALA A 115 -13.61 -11.96 -4.93
C ALA A 115 -13.59 -13.07 -5.99
N ALA A 116 -13.22 -12.74 -7.24
CA ALA A 116 -13.03 -13.75 -8.29
C ALA A 116 -12.01 -14.83 -7.93
N SER A 117 -10.86 -14.46 -7.36
CA SER A 117 -9.86 -15.43 -6.91
C SER A 117 -10.37 -16.32 -5.79
N VAL A 118 -11.18 -15.77 -4.87
CA VAL A 118 -11.77 -16.53 -3.77
C VAL A 118 -12.83 -17.49 -4.29
N MET A 119 -13.70 -17.03 -5.18
CA MET A 119 -14.76 -17.85 -5.80
C MET A 119 -14.18 -18.99 -6.64
N HIS A 120 -13.22 -18.69 -7.52
CA HIS A 120 -12.53 -19.70 -8.33
C HIS A 120 -11.91 -20.82 -7.48
N GLN A 121 -11.28 -20.47 -6.35
CA GLN A 121 -10.72 -21.47 -5.44
C GLN A 121 -11.77 -22.27 -4.67
N ALA A 122 -12.93 -21.66 -4.40
CA ALA A 122 -14.01 -22.32 -3.67
C ALA A 122 -14.80 -23.27 -4.57
N THR A 123 -15.05 -22.91 -5.83
CA THR A 123 -15.91 -23.66 -6.75
C THR A 123 -15.13 -24.57 -7.70
N GLY A 124 -13.88 -24.24 -8.01
CA GLY A 124 -13.08 -24.93 -9.03
C GLY A 124 -13.52 -24.63 -10.47
N GLU A 125 -14.48 -23.73 -10.68
CA GLU A 125 -14.95 -23.29 -11.99
C GLU A 125 -13.86 -22.54 -12.76
N ASP A 126 -13.92 -22.52 -14.10
CA ASP A 126 -13.00 -21.72 -14.89
C ASP A 126 -13.10 -20.23 -14.53
N ILE A 127 -11.98 -19.52 -14.54
CA ILE A 127 -11.96 -18.11 -14.14
C ILE A 127 -12.82 -17.23 -15.06
N THR A 128 -12.99 -17.63 -16.32
CA THR A 128 -13.86 -16.96 -17.30
C THR A 128 -15.33 -17.04 -16.88
N ASP A 129 -15.78 -18.22 -16.44
CA ASP A 129 -17.14 -18.44 -15.96
C ASP A 129 -17.41 -17.70 -14.65
N VAL A 130 -16.42 -17.69 -13.74
CA VAL A 130 -16.47 -16.89 -12.51
C VAL A 130 -16.66 -15.40 -12.85
N TYR A 131 -15.98 -14.88 -13.87
CA TYR A 131 -16.16 -13.48 -14.26
C TYR A 131 -17.54 -13.17 -14.84
N ALA A 132 -18.10 -14.07 -15.65
CA ALA A 132 -19.46 -13.92 -16.14
C ALA A 132 -20.48 -13.95 -15.00
N GLU A 133 -20.33 -14.89 -14.07
CA GLU A 133 -21.20 -15.01 -12.89
C GLU A 133 -21.12 -13.78 -11.97
N LEU A 134 -19.92 -13.26 -11.71
CA LEU A 134 -19.74 -12.02 -10.94
C LEU A 134 -20.43 -10.83 -11.61
N ALA A 135 -20.30 -10.70 -12.93
CA ALA A 135 -20.96 -9.64 -13.68
C ALA A 135 -22.49 -9.77 -13.61
N ARG A 136 -23.02 -10.98 -13.79
CA ARG A 136 -24.45 -11.29 -13.63
C ARG A 136 -24.99 -10.91 -12.25
N ARG A 137 -24.27 -11.25 -11.18
CA ARG A 137 -24.67 -10.89 -9.81
C ARG A 137 -24.71 -9.40 -9.57
N VAL A 138 -23.71 -8.67 -10.06
CA VAL A 138 -23.65 -7.22 -9.91
C VAL A 138 -24.78 -6.53 -10.65
N GLU A 139 -25.08 -6.95 -11.89
CA GLU A 139 -26.16 -6.35 -12.67
C GLU A 139 -27.53 -6.68 -12.07
N ALA A 140 -27.75 -7.92 -11.64
CA ALA A 140 -28.98 -8.31 -10.92
C ALA A 140 -29.15 -7.51 -9.61
N GLU A 141 -28.08 -7.33 -8.83
CA GLU A 141 -28.09 -6.54 -7.60
C GLU A 141 -28.32 -5.05 -7.85
N ALA A 142 -27.86 -4.54 -9.00
CA ALA A 142 -28.14 -3.17 -9.45
C ALA A 142 -29.56 -2.99 -10.02
N GLY A 143 -30.35 -4.07 -10.14
CA GLY A 143 -31.70 -4.05 -10.71
C GLY A 143 -31.76 -4.07 -12.24
N ASN A 144 -30.64 -4.41 -12.90
CA ASN A 144 -30.54 -4.49 -14.35
C ASN A 144 -30.78 -5.93 -14.85
N ASP A 145 -31.02 -6.09 -16.15
CA ASP A 145 -31.14 -7.40 -16.79
C ASP A 145 -29.79 -8.11 -16.83
N ALA A 146 -29.73 -9.32 -16.28
CA ALA A 146 -28.52 -10.13 -16.16
C ALA A 146 -28.47 -11.33 -17.12
N THR A 147 -29.45 -11.49 -18.02
CA THR A 147 -29.62 -12.72 -18.80
C THR A 147 -28.57 -12.93 -19.89
N GLU A 148 -28.08 -11.86 -20.53
CA GLU A 148 -27.14 -11.94 -21.67
C GLU A 148 -25.68 -11.62 -21.30
N ILE A 149 -25.32 -11.71 -20.01
CA ILE A 149 -23.98 -11.28 -19.57
C ILE A 149 -22.91 -12.35 -19.76
N THR A 150 -21.88 -11.98 -20.53
CA THR A 150 -20.71 -12.82 -20.79
C THR A 150 -19.47 -12.35 -20.06
N ALA A 151 -18.43 -13.20 -19.99
CA ALA A 151 -17.16 -12.87 -19.34
C ALA A 151 -16.41 -11.68 -19.97
N MET A 152 -16.77 -11.29 -21.19
CA MET A 152 -16.21 -10.13 -21.89
C MET A 152 -16.82 -8.81 -21.42
N GLN A 153 -18.01 -8.85 -20.80
CA GLN A 153 -18.71 -7.67 -20.29
C GLN A 153 -18.34 -7.36 -18.84
N ARG A 154 -17.06 -7.54 -18.47
CA ARG A 154 -16.61 -7.10 -17.14
C ARG A 154 -16.84 -5.60 -17.03
N HIS A 155 -17.40 -5.18 -15.90
CA HIS A 155 -17.50 -3.75 -15.59
C HIS A 155 -16.11 -3.15 -15.71
N THR A 156 -15.95 -2.12 -16.54
CA THR A 156 -14.65 -1.45 -16.67
C THR A 156 -14.28 -0.79 -15.35
N HIS A 157 -13.06 -0.26 -15.25
CA HIS A 157 -12.66 0.54 -14.10
C HIS A 157 -13.55 1.77 -13.85
N TYR A 158 -14.44 2.13 -14.78
CA TYR A 158 -15.43 3.20 -14.62
C TYR A 158 -16.81 2.59 -14.38
N ALA A 159 -17.14 2.33 -13.13
CA ALA A 159 -18.51 2.00 -12.76
C ALA A 159 -19.38 3.25 -12.95
N ARG A 160 -20.36 3.16 -13.86
CA ARG A 160 -21.11 4.31 -14.38
C ARG A 160 -22.04 4.96 -13.36
N THR A 161 -22.51 4.22 -12.36
CA THR A 161 -23.50 4.68 -11.39
C THR A 161 -23.12 4.31 -9.95
N THR A 162 -23.73 5.00 -8.97
CA THR A 162 -23.50 4.72 -7.54
C THR A 162 -24.06 3.35 -7.16
N GLU A 163 -25.20 2.99 -7.72
CA GLU A 163 -25.89 1.71 -7.52
C GLU A 163 -24.99 0.56 -7.96
N LEU A 164 -24.36 0.69 -9.13
CA LEU A 164 -23.44 -0.31 -9.65
C LEU A 164 -22.19 -0.44 -8.77
N GLN A 165 -21.63 0.67 -8.27
CA GLN A 165 -20.49 0.63 -7.34
C GLN A 165 -20.83 -0.06 -6.01
N ALA A 166 -22.03 0.21 -5.49
CA ALA A 166 -22.54 -0.44 -4.29
C ALA A 166 -22.74 -1.93 -4.53
N ALA A 167 -23.35 -2.32 -5.66
CA ALA A 167 -23.54 -3.71 -6.07
C ALA A 167 -22.23 -4.47 -6.23
N MET A 168 -21.21 -3.87 -6.86
CA MET A 168 -19.86 -4.45 -6.97
C MET A 168 -19.24 -4.71 -5.58
N THR A 169 -19.30 -3.71 -4.69
CA THR A 169 -18.71 -3.81 -3.35
C THR A 169 -19.43 -4.85 -2.51
N LYS A 170 -20.77 -4.83 -2.52
CA LYS A 170 -21.63 -5.78 -1.80
C LYS A 170 -21.37 -7.21 -2.28
N THR A 171 -21.43 -7.46 -3.59
CA THR A 171 -21.17 -8.78 -4.18
C THR A 171 -19.79 -9.30 -3.80
N ALA A 172 -18.76 -8.46 -3.87
CA ALA A 172 -17.41 -8.86 -3.50
C ALA A 172 -17.31 -9.24 -2.01
N ILE A 173 -17.88 -8.43 -1.12
CA ILE A 173 -17.91 -8.70 0.32
C ILE A 173 -18.67 -9.99 0.63
N GLU A 174 -19.84 -10.19 0.04
CA GLU A 174 -20.65 -11.40 0.25
C GLU A 174 -19.89 -12.67 -0.13
N ILE A 175 -19.17 -12.67 -1.26
CA ILE A 175 -18.36 -13.82 -1.68
C ILE A 175 -17.23 -14.10 -0.69
N MET A 176 -16.55 -13.06 -0.21
CA MET A 176 -15.48 -13.21 0.79
C MET A 176 -16.02 -13.73 2.13
N LEU A 177 -17.18 -13.23 2.57
CA LEU A 177 -17.82 -13.68 3.82
C LEU A 177 -18.36 -15.11 3.72
N ARG A 178 -18.83 -15.54 2.56
CA ARG A 178 -19.27 -16.93 2.32
C ARG A 178 -18.09 -17.91 2.21
N ASN A 179 -16.90 -17.43 1.88
CA ASN A 179 -15.69 -18.26 1.68
C ASN A 179 -14.49 -17.76 2.50
N PRO A 180 -14.60 -17.68 3.84
CA PRO A 180 -13.60 -17.03 4.68
C PRO A 180 -12.26 -17.80 4.67
N VAL A 181 -12.29 -19.13 4.54
CA VAL A 181 -11.09 -19.97 4.51
C VAL A 181 -10.26 -19.67 3.26
N GLN A 182 -10.88 -19.66 2.08
CA GLN A 182 -10.25 -19.35 0.79
C GLN A 182 -9.74 -17.89 0.77
N TYR A 183 -10.51 -16.97 1.36
CA TYR A 183 -10.06 -15.60 1.56
C TYR A 183 -8.77 -15.54 2.38
N VAL A 184 -8.69 -16.22 3.53
CA VAL A 184 -7.46 -16.21 4.35
C VAL A 184 -6.31 -16.95 3.68
N ALA A 185 -6.58 -18.11 3.05
CA ALA A 185 -5.58 -18.96 2.41
C ALA A 185 -4.86 -18.27 1.23
N THR A 186 -5.47 -17.27 0.62
CA THR A 186 -4.87 -16.49 -0.48
C THR A 186 -3.98 -15.35 -0.02
N LEU A 187 -4.02 -14.94 1.25
CA LEU A 187 -3.20 -13.83 1.78
C LEU A 187 -1.69 -14.13 1.71
N PRO A 188 -1.17 -15.31 2.11
CA PRO A 188 0.25 -15.62 1.99
C PRO A 188 0.73 -15.60 0.53
N VAL A 189 -0.09 -16.11 -0.39
CA VAL A 189 0.22 -16.09 -1.83
C VAL A 189 0.31 -14.64 -2.31
N GLY A 190 -0.67 -13.80 -1.98
CA GLY A 190 -0.62 -12.37 -2.30
C GLY A 190 0.63 -11.69 -1.74
N LEU A 191 1.01 -11.99 -0.50
CA LEU A 191 2.20 -11.42 0.14
C LEU A 191 3.48 -11.82 -0.58
N LEU A 192 3.63 -13.10 -0.92
CA LEU A 192 4.75 -13.61 -1.71
C LEU A 192 4.79 -12.93 -3.08
N ARG A 193 3.64 -12.72 -3.72
CA ARG A 193 3.58 -12.00 -5.01
C ARG A 193 4.04 -10.55 -4.88
N VAL A 194 3.54 -9.80 -3.89
CA VAL A 194 3.95 -8.41 -3.66
C VAL A 194 5.45 -8.29 -3.39
N LEU A 195 6.01 -9.20 -2.59
CA LEU A 195 7.38 -9.08 -2.10
C LEU A 195 8.43 -9.72 -3.02
N LEU A 196 8.10 -10.84 -3.67
CA LEU A 196 9.07 -11.66 -4.40
C LEU A 196 8.84 -11.73 -5.91
N GLN A 197 7.60 -11.61 -6.39
CA GLN A 197 7.30 -11.83 -7.81
C GLN A 197 7.90 -10.74 -8.70
N VAL A 198 8.52 -11.18 -9.79
CA VAL A 198 9.02 -10.32 -10.88
C VAL A 198 8.48 -10.88 -12.18
N SER A 199 7.82 -10.03 -12.97
CA SER A 199 7.32 -10.34 -14.29
C SER A 199 8.46 -10.20 -15.31
N GLY A 200 8.77 -11.25 -16.07
CA GLY A 200 9.77 -11.19 -17.16
C GLY A 200 10.58 -12.47 -17.37
N PRO A 201 11.40 -12.53 -18.46
CA PRO A 201 12.15 -13.72 -18.86
C PRO A 201 13.28 -14.11 -17.88
N LEU A 202 13.69 -13.20 -17.00
CA LEU A 202 14.75 -13.42 -16.00
C LEU A 202 14.18 -13.43 -14.56
N ASN A 203 13.03 -14.06 -14.38
CA ASN A 203 12.30 -14.09 -13.11
C ASN A 203 13.13 -14.63 -11.94
N TRP A 204 14.05 -15.58 -12.15
CA TRP A 204 14.88 -16.15 -11.09
C TRP A 204 15.93 -15.16 -10.55
N ILE A 205 16.50 -14.30 -11.41
CA ILE A 205 17.42 -13.24 -10.98
C ILE A 205 16.64 -12.22 -10.15
N GLY A 206 15.45 -11.83 -10.61
CA GLY A 206 14.56 -10.94 -9.88
C GLY A 206 14.14 -11.50 -8.52
N LEU A 207 13.85 -12.80 -8.46
CA LEU A 207 13.52 -13.51 -7.22
C LEU A 207 14.70 -13.49 -6.25
N LEU A 208 15.91 -13.84 -6.72
CA LEU A 208 17.13 -13.82 -5.90
C LEU A 208 17.41 -12.41 -5.36
N TRP A 209 17.32 -11.39 -6.22
CA TRP A 209 17.47 -10.00 -5.85
C TRP A 209 16.48 -9.59 -4.75
N ASN A 210 15.21 -9.96 -4.89
CA ASN A 210 14.18 -9.67 -3.89
C ASN A 210 14.43 -10.40 -2.57
N ALA A 211 14.89 -11.65 -2.62
CA ALA A 211 15.24 -12.40 -1.41
C ALA A 211 16.40 -11.72 -0.65
N VAL A 212 17.46 -11.30 -1.37
CA VAL A 212 18.59 -10.57 -0.80
C VAL A 212 18.14 -9.23 -0.22
N LEU A 213 17.29 -8.49 -0.93
CA LEU A 213 16.73 -7.23 -0.45
C LEU A 213 15.95 -7.43 0.85
N LEU A 214 15.05 -8.43 0.91
CA LEU A 214 14.24 -8.71 2.09
C LEU A 214 15.10 -9.18 3.28
N ALA A 215 16.14 -9.97 3.03
CA ALA A 215 17.10 -10.34 4.06
C ALA A 215 17.82 -9.10 4.63
N ALA A 216 18.26 -8.18 3.76
CA ALA A 216 18.87 -6.91 4.18
C ALA A 216 17.89 -6.02 4.96
N VAL A 217 16.61 -5.95 4.53
CA VAL A 217 15.52 -5.28 5.27
C VAL A 217 15.36 -5.89 6.66
N GLY A 218 15.31 -7.22 6.77
CA GLY A 218 15.20 -7.93 8.05
C GLY A 218 16.35 -7.63 9.01
N VAL A 219 17.59 -7.58 8.50
CA VAL A 219 18.76 -7.16 9.28
C VAL A 219 18.66 -5.70 9.73
N GLY A 220 18.22 -4.80 8.83
CA GLY A 220 18.02 -3.39 9.15
C GLY A 220 16.98 -3.16 10.25
N LEU A 221 15.82 -3.83 10.15
CA LEU A 221 14.78 -3.80 11.17
C LEU A 221 15.27 -4.40 12.49
N GLY A 222 15.97 -5.54 12.46
CA GLY A 222 16.54 -6.15 13.66
C GLY A 222 17.54 -5.24 14.37
N LYS A 223 18.33 -4.46 13.62
CA LYS A 223 19.22 -3.43 14.18
C LYS A 223 18.43 -2.31 14.84
N LEU A 224 17.43 -1.74 14.16
CA LEU A 224 16.60 -0.66 14.72
C LEU A 224 15.89 -1.08 16.01
N ALA A 225 15.36 -2.31 16.04
CA ALA A 225 14.73 -2.88 17.23
C ALA A 225 15.72 -3.01 18.40
N ARG A 226 16.94 -3.51 18.16
CA ARG A 226 17.99 -3.62 19.20
C ARG A 226 18.47 -2.28 19.73
N GLN A 227 18.40 -1.23 18.92
CA GLN A 227 18.79 0.14 19.30
C GLN A 227 17.62 0.95 19.88
N SER A 228 16.45 0.32 20.09
CA SER A 228 15.24 0.98 20.60
C SER A 228 14.78 2.18 19.75
N HIS A 229 15.11 2.20 18.45
CA HIS A 229 14.66 3.24 17.51
C HIS A 229 13.23 2.97 17.01
N TRP A 230 12.30 2.70 17.93
CA TRP A 230 10.92 2.29 17.63
C TRP A 230 10.17 3.28 16.73
N ALA A 231 10.38 4.58 16.92
CA ALA A 231 9.76 5.61 16.09
C ALA A 231 10.26 5.56 14.63
N ASP A 232 11.54 5.27 14.39
CA ASP A 232 12.08 5.16 13.03
C ASP A 232 11.67 3.84 12.39
N MET A 233 11.56 2.77 13.18
CA MET A 233 11.01 1.51 12.71
C MET A 233 9.54 1.66 12.30
N ALA A 234 8.73 2.33 13.12
CA ALA A 234 7.33 2.63 12.81
C ALA A 234 7.16 3.51 11.57
N PHE A 235 8.06 4.49 11.34
CA PHE A 235 8.08 5.32 10.13
C PHE A 235 8.19 4.48 8.86
N LEU A 236 9.00 3.42 8.89
CA LEU A 236 9.26 2.56 7.74
C LEU A 236 8.16 1.50 7.59
N LEU A 237 7.74 0.89 8.71
CA LEU A 237 6.79 -0.22 8.70
C LEU A 237 5.34 0.23 8.46
N LEU A 238 4.89 1.35 9.02
CA LEU A 238 3.47 1.74 8.91
C LEU A 238 3.05 2.05 7.46
N PRO A 239 3.80 2.84 6.66
CA PRO A 239 3.49 3.03 5.25
C PRO A 239 3.63 1.74 4.42
N CYS A 240 4.66 0.92 4.68
CA CYS A 240 4.82 -0.36 3.98
C CYS A 240 3.64 -1.30 4.27
N GLY A 241 3.28 -1.43 5.54
CA GLY A 241 2.13 -2.20 6.01
C GLY A 241 0.83 -1.67 5.39
N TYR A 242 0.65 -0.36 5.30
CA TYR A 242 -0.50 0.25 4.63
C TYR A 242 -0.63 -0.17 3.16
N PHE A 243 0.44 -0.02 2.35
CA PHE A 243 0.38 -0.38 0.94
C PHE A 243 0.26 -1.89 0.73
N ILE A 244 0.96 -2.70 1.52
CA ILE A 244 0.89 -4.16 1.45
C ILE A 244 -0.51 -4.63 1.85
N ALA A 245 -1.01 -4.22 3.02
CA ALA A 245 -2.33 -4.59 3.50
C ALA A 245 -3.43 -4.11 2.53
N GLY A 246 -3.36 -2.85 2.09
CA GLY A 246 -4.28 -2.31 1.09
C GLY A 246 -4.31 -3.16 -0.19
N THR A 247 -3.13 -3.54 -0.69
CA THR A 247 -3.00 -4.44 -1.84
C THR A 247 -3.66 -5.79 -1.54
N LEU A 248 -3.30 -6.46 -0.44
CA LEU A 248 -3.82 -7.78 -0.10
C LEU A 248 -5.34 -7.81 0.15
N LEU A 249 -5.89 -6.72 0.69
CA LEU A 249 -7.32 -6.59 0.94
C LEU A 249 -8.11 -6.49 -0.37
N VAL A 250 -7.59 -5.75 -1.37
CA VAL A 250 -8.32 -5.48 -2.62
C VAL A 250 -7.88 -6.34 -3.79
N GLN A 251 -6.72 -7.01 -3.72
CA GLN A 251 -6.13 -7.71 -4.85
C GLN A 251 -5.14 -8.80 -4.41
N THR A 252 -5.36 -10.04 -4.87
CA THR A 252 -4.39 -11.14 -4.70
C THR A 252 -3.97 -11.81 -6.01
N SER A 253 -4.81 -11.76 -7.03
CA SER A 253 -4.51 -12.12 -8.41
C SER A 253 -4.11 -10.88 -9.23
N GLY A 254 -3.28 -11.07 -10.24
CA GLY A 254 -2.81 -9.97 -11.10
C GLY A 254 -1.96 -8.91 -10.37
N ILE A 255 -1.45 -9.20 -9.17
CA ILE A 255 -0.49 -8.33 -8.49
C ILE A 255 0.76 -8.27 -9.37
N ASP A 256 1.06 -7.08 -9.86
CA ASP A 256 2.30 -6.79 -10.58
C ASP A 256 3.24 -5.94 -9.69
N THR A 257 4.49 -5.86 -10.11
CA THR A 257 5.57 -5.02 -9.58
C THR A 257 5.13 -3.59 -9.25
N ARG A 258 4.12 -3.07 -9.96
CA ARG A 258 3.49 -1.76 -9.70
C ARG A 258 3.04 -1.59 -8.25
N ALA A 259 2.47 -2.61 -7.62
CA ALA A 259 1.99 -2.53 -6.24
C ALA A 259 3.13 -2.24 -5.25
N ARG A 260 4.35 -2.70 -5.58
CA ARG A 260 5.54 -2.51 -4.75
C ARG A 260 6.25 -1.18 -4.98
N VAL A 261 6.05 -0.53 -6.13
CA VAL A 261 6.75 0.72 -6.48
C VAL A 261 6.67 1.79 -5.38
N MET A 262 5.51 1.93 -4.73
CA MET A 262 5.30 2.90 -3.64
C MET A 262 6.06 2.57 -2.35
N VAL A 263 6.38 1.30 -2.09
CA VAL A 263 7.12 0.87 -0.89
C VAL A 263 8.61 0.67 -1.14
N THR A 264 9.04 0.52 -2.41
CA THR A 264 10.44 0.27 -2.76
C THR A 264 11.43 1.26 -2.16
N PRO A 265 11.19 2.59 -2.13
CA PRO A 265 12.12 3.52 -1.48
C PRO A 265 12.30 3.24 0.02
N LEU A 266 11.24 2.86 0.72
CA LEU A 266 11.27 2.54 2.15
C LEU A 266 12.00 1.21 2.39
N LEU A 267 11.74 0.20 1.55
CA LEU A 267 12.49 -1.06 1.56
C LEU A 267 13.99 -0.83 1.31
N ALA A 268 14.34 0.05 0.38
CA ALA A 268 15.73 0.40 0.09
C ALA A 268 16.41 1.09 1.29
N ILE A 269 15.72 2.01 1.98
CA ILE A 269 16.25 2.64 3.21
C ILE A 269 16.51 1.59 4.30
N MET A 270 15.55 0.69 4.55
CA MET A 270 15.71 -0.40 5.52
C MET A 270 16.88 -1.33 5.15
N ALA A 271 16.98 -1.72 3.88
CA ALA A 271 18.07 -2.55 3.37
C ALA A 271 19.43 -1.87 3.52
N ALA A 272 19.54 -0.59 3.18
CA ALA A 272 20.77 0.18 3.32
C ALA A 272 21.24 0.23 4.78
N GLN A 273 20.32 0.42 5.74
CA GLN A 273 20.65 0.36 7.16
C GLN A 273 21.17 -1.00 7.60
N GLY A 274 20.60 -2.09 7.07
CA GLY A 274 21.05 -3.47 7.31
C GLY A 274 22.45 -3.73 6.75
N LEU A 275 22.69 -3.34 5.50
CA LEU A 275 24.00 -3.49 4.85
C LEU A 275 25.10 -2.70 5.59
N MET A 276 24.83 -1.44 5.93
CA MET A 276 25.78 -0.60 6.68
C MET A 276 26.11 -1.19 8.06
N TYR A 277 25.14 -1.82 8.73
CA TYR A 277 25.38 -2.51 9.99
C TYR A 277 26.33 -3.71 9.84
N LEU A 278 26.12 -4.54 8.82
CA LEU A 278 26.98 -5.69 8.55
C LEU A 278 28.41 -5.26 8.19
N LEU A 279 28.55 -4.21 7.37
CA LEU A 279 29.85 -3.66 6.99
C LEU A 279 30.62 -3.12 8.20
N ASN A 280 29.97 -2.33 9.06
CA ASN A 280 30.59 -1.79 10.26
C ASN A 280 30.99 -2.89 11.26
N ARG A 281 30.17 -3.94 11.40
CA ARG A 281 30.50 -5.09 12.25
C ARG A 281 31.75 -5.84 11.76
N ARG A 282 31.87 -6.03 10.44
CA ARG A 282 33.08 -6.64 9.84
C ARG A 282 34.32 -5.78 10.08
N ARG A 283 34.23 -4.46 9.86
CA ARG A 283 35.33 -3.52 10.12
C ARG A 283 35.79 -3.56 11.58
N ALA A 284 34.85 -3.60 12.53
CA ALA A 284 35.17 -3.73 13.96
C ALA A 284 35.86 -5.05 14.31
N ALA A 285 35.43 -6.16 13.69
CA ALA A 285 36.04 -7.47 13.90
C ALA A 285 37.48 -7.52 13.34
N SER A 286 37.72 -6.94 12.17
CA SER A 286 39.07 -6.85 11.58
C SER A 286 40.02 -5.91 12.31
N ALA A 287 39.49 -4.92 13.05
CA ALA A 287 40.30 -3.98 13.82
C ALA A 287 40.69 -4.51 15.21
N SER A 288 40.13 -5.64 15.66
CA SER A 288 40.47 -6.25 16.95
C SER A 288 41.85 -6.92 16.83
N PRO A 289 42.89 -6.47 17.55
CA PRO A 289 44.23 -7.02 17.43
C PRO A 289 44.21 -8.53 17.74
N SER A 290 44.90 -9.32 16.91
CA SER A 290 45.08 -10.76 17.16
C SER A 290 45.64 -10.95 18.58
N PRO A 291 45.10 -11.87 19.39
CA PRO A 291 45.61 -12.11 20.74
C PRO A 291 47.11 -12.36 20.63
N ARG A 292 47.91 -11.56 21.34
CA ARG A 292 49.37 -11.72 21.35
C ARG A 292 49.64 -13.15 21.80
N GLY A 293 50.22 -13.95 20.91
CA GLY A 293 50.59 -15.32 21.21
C GLY A 293 51.43 -15.31 22.49
N GLY A 294 50.92 -15.94 23.54
CA GLY A 294 51.69 -16.19 24.76
C GLY A 294 52.83 -17.12 24.39
N SER A 295 54.05 -16.62 24.55
CA SER A 295 55.29 -17.37 24.57
C SER A 295 55.37 -18.27 25.79
#